data_AF-A0A086QP71-F1
#
_entry.id   AF-A0A086QP71-F1
#
_cell.length_a   1.000
_cell.length_b   1.000
_cell.length_c   1.000
_cell.angle_alpha   90.00
_cell.angle_beta   90.00
_cell.angle_gamma   90.00
#
_symmetry.space_group_name_H-M   'P 1'
#
loop_
_entity.id
_entity.type
_entity.pdbx_description
1 polymer ?
#
loop_
_entity_poly.entity_id
_entity_poly.type
_entity_poly.pdbx_seq_one_letter_code
_entity_poly.pdbx_strand_id
1 'polypeptide(L)'
;MPREASSGVSPRPLSPPSPTGHGDSVSPQGATLPSMNALQVVRFHPVFADSDFFSPPEHLAFSPLFCHHFFKESETVSGFDELSIDIFFAPDTFDTYIRVQGVISPKARDPAAVHGALMRDLFDSVRFPGNLSTSAEEFLANIRRNRSHFSPPGRVVAERRLHAENQGEARKEEKQETKKEKKEKKEKEKKAPQETAAHGEEPEVEEVVKLQLRECSFDVEDGHPFLLLHRRVEWFLHWFIESASAIHTDSQWRVILPYLVTERRPRQAAARMHREGEKQQAPRESRRPKRAEESAAADSPETESSSDLVIGLAQKAR
;
A
#
# COMPACT_ATOMS: atom_id res chain seq x y z
N MET A 1 51.41 45.45 -58.05
CA MET A 1 51.99 45.50 -59.41
C MET A 1 52.86 44.27 -59.59
N PRO A 2 52.78 43.44 -60.65
CA PRO A 2 51.83 43.26 -61.76
C PRO A 2 51.15 41.84 -61.75
N ARG A 3 49.93 41.65 -62.29
CA ARG A 3 49.49 41.14 -63.62
C ARG A 3 49.08 39.65 -63.68
N GLU A 4 47.77 39.44 -63.90
CA GLU A 4 47.04 38.65 -64.93
C GLU A 4 47.76 37.49 -65.66
N ALA A 5 47.12 36.39 -66.08
CA ALA A 5 45.85 36.34 -66.82
C ALA A 5 45.21 34.92 -66.92
N SER A 6 43.87 34.93 -67.03
CA SER A 6 42.93 34.19 -67.91
C SER A 6 43.07 32.68 -68.20
N SER A 7 42.08 31.90 -68.64
CA SER A 7 40.61 31.90 -68.72
C SER A 7 40.26 30.64 -69.54
N GLY A 8 39.27 29.84 -69.14
CA GLY A 8 38.83 28.69 -69.94
C GLY A 8 37.46 28.18 -69.50
N VAL A 9 36.53 28.14 -70.46
CA VAL A 9 35.08 27.91 -70.33
C VAL A 9 34.72 26.45 -70.70
N SER A 10 33.56 26.00 -70.18
CA SER A 10 32.68 24.88 -70.62
C SER A 10 32.99 23.45 -70.11
N PRO A 11 32.03 22.50 -70.17
CA PRO A 11 30.56 22.57 -70.24
C PRO A 11 29.83 21.59 -69.27
N ARG A 12 28.49 21.65 -69.22
CA ARG A 12 27.60 20.63 -68.59
C ARG A 12 27.74 19.25 -69.26
N PRO A 13 27.51 18.15 -68.52
CA PRO A 13 27.04 16.91 -69.12
C PRO A 13 25.67 16.44 -68.60
N LEU A 14 24.99 15.76 -69.53
CA LEU A 14 23.69 15.12 -69.47
C LEU A 14 23.70 13.84 -68.62
N SER A 15 22.55 13.51 -68.03
CA SER A 15 22.26 12.26 -67.31
C SER A 15 22.35 11.01 -68.21
N PRO A 16 22.59 9.83 -67.62
CA PRO A 16 21.95 8.60 -68.10
C PRO A 16 21.46 7.71 -66.90
N PRO A 17 21.01 6.46 -67.10
CA PRO A 17 19.60 6.06 -67.08
C PRO A 17 19.23 5.13 -65.90
N SER A 18 17.92 4.95 -65.68
CA SER A 18 17.36 3.99 -64.72
C SER A 18 17.64 2.53 -65.11
N PRO A 19 18.01 1.64 -64.17
CA PRO A 19 18.03 0.20 -64.42
C PRO A 19 16.71 -0.48 -64.02
N THR A 20 16.25 -1.32 -64.93
CA THR A 20 15.23 -2.37 -64.77
C THR A 20 15.74 -3.51 -63.88
N GLY A 21 14.78 -4.20 -63.25
CA GLY A 21 15.02 -5.10 -62.13
C GLY A 21 15.77 -6.40 -62.40
N HIS A 22 16.39 -6.89 -61.33
CA HIS A 22 16.69 -8.30 -61.08
C HIS A 22 16.09 -8.68 -59.73
N GLY A 23 15.36 -9.79 -59.74
CA GLY A 23 14.82 -10.39 -58.53
C GLY A 23 15.96 -10.96 -57.71
N ASP A 24 16.06 -10.50 -56.47
CA ASP A 24 16.85 -11.12 -55.43
C ASP A 24 15.99 -11.27 -54.19
N SER A 25 15.78 -12.53 -53.81
CA SER A 25 15.73 -13.00 -52.44
C SER A 25 14.96 -12.12 -51.45
N VAL A 26 13.64 -12.35 -51.37
CA VAL A 26 12.92 -12.15 -50.11
C VAL A 26 13.55 -13.09 -49.09
N SER A 27 14.53 -12.56 -48.36
CA SER A 27 14.97 -13.14 -47.09
C SER A 27 13.70 -13.35 -46.26
N PRO A 28 13.47 -14.52 -45.63
CA PRO A 28 12.32 -14.68 -44.76
C PRO A 28 12.49 -13.61 -43.69
N GLN A 29 11.59 -12.62 -43.70
CA GLN A 29 11.51 -11.62 -42.66
C GLN A 29 11.51 -12.41 -41.35
N GLY A 30 12.61 -12.30 -40.58
CA GLY A 30 12.75 -13.00 -39.32
C GLY A 30 11.56 -12.58 -38.49
N ALA A 31 10.59 -13.48 -38.33
CA ALA A 31 9.33 -13.15 -37.70
C ALA A 31 9.65 -12.60 -36.32
N THR A 32 9.43 -11.30 -36.14
CA THR A 32 9.64 -10.65 -34.86
C THR A 32 8.70 -11.29 -33.85
N LEU A 33 9.22 -11.58 -32.66
CA LEU A 33 8.39 -12.09 -31.59
C LEU A 33 7.35 -11.03 -31.21
N PRO A 34 6.14 -11.44 -30.82
CA PRO A 34 5.19 -10.51 -30.23
C PRO A 34 5.81 -9.83 -29.01
N SER A 35 5.42 -8.59 -28.77
CA SER A 35 5.88 -7.79 -27.65
C SER A 35 4.67 -7.14 -26.99
N MET A 36 4.57 -7.29 -25.68
CA MET A 36 3.46 -6.79 -24.86
C MET A 36 3.98 -5.72 -23.91
N ASN A 37 3.19 -4.67 -23.68
CA ASN A 37 3.51 -3.64 -22.71
C ASN A 37 3.36 -4.21 -21.28
N ALA A 38 4.42 -4.11 -20.47
CA ALA A 38 4.47 -4.63 -19.10
C ALA A 38 3.38 -4.01 -18.20
N LEU A 39 3.08 -2.70 -18.35
CA LEU A 39 2.03 -2.01 -17.59
C LEU A 39 0.63 -2.59 -17.83
N GLN A 40 0.41 -3.25 -18.97
CA GLN A 40 -0.88 -3.84 -19.34
C GLN A 40 -1.03 -5.29 -18.86
N VAL A 41 0.07 -5.99 -18.63
CA VAL A 41 0.06 -7.42 -18.25
C VAL A 41 0.32 -7.64 -16.75
N VAL A 42 0.94 -6.67 -16.07
CA VAL A 42 1.18 -6.73 -14.61
C VAL A 42 -0.01 -6.13 -13.86
N ARG A 43 -0.53 -6.86 -12.88
CA ARG A 43 -1.61 -6.41 -11.99
C ARG A 43 -1.34 -6.78 -10.54
N PHE A 44 -1.64 -5.87 -9.63
CA PHE A 44 -1.54 -6.05 -8.19
C PHE A 44 -2.91 -6.37 -7.60
N HIS A 45 -2.94 -7.33 -6.69
CA HIS A 45 -4.15 -7.82 -6.03
C HIS A 45 -3.94 -7.86 -4.51
N PRO A 46 -4.56 -6.95 -3.74
CA PRO A 46 -4.50 -6.99 -2.28
C PRO A 46 -5.35 -8.16 -1.75
N VAL A 47 -4.79 -8.93 -0.81
CA VAL A 47 -5.43 -10.13 -0.24
C VAL A 47 -5.67 -9.89 1.25
N PHE A 48 -6.90 -9.54 1.65
CA PHE A 48 -7.30 -9.35 3.06
C PHE A 48 -7.81 -10.65 3.70
N ALA A 49 -8.43 -11.50 2.88
CA ALA A 49 -8.87 -12.84 3.24
C ALA A 49 -8.54 -13.85 2.12
N ASP A 50 -8.59 -15.14 2.42
CA ASP A 50 -8.31 -16.19 1.43
C ASP A 50 -9.21 -16.09 0.19
N SER A 51 -10.46 -15.64 0.37
CA SER A 51 -11.40 -15.42 -0.73
C SER A 51 -10.88 -14.43 -1.78
N ASP A 52 -10.11 -13.43 -1.36
CA ASP A 52 -9.58 -12.40 -2.25
C ASP A 52 -8.47 -12.96 -3.17
N PHE A 53 -7.85 -14.08 -2.79
CA PHE A 53 -6.92 -14.78 -3.65
C PHE A 53 -7.63 -15.62 -4.72
N PHE A 54 -8.70 -16.31 -4.33
CA PHE A 54 -9.45 -17.20 -5.24
C PHE A 54 -10.40 -16.44 -6.17
N SER A 55 -10.98 -15.35 -5.67
CA SER A 55 -11.90 -14.47 -6.39
C SER A 55 -11.47 -13.02 -6.21
N PRO A 56 -10.40 -12.57 -6.90
CA PRO A 56 -9.83 -11.26 -6.68
C PRO A 56 -10.84 -10.14 -6.98
N PRO A 57 -11.08 -9.21 -6.03
CA PRO A 57 -11.97 -8.09 -6.26
C PRO A 57 -11.36 -7.11 -7.25
N GLU A 58 -11.90 -7.08 -8.47
CA GLU A 58 -11.37 -6.25 -9.57
C GLU A 58 -11.30 -4.75 -9.24
N HIS A 59 -12.21 -4.24 -8.41
CA HIS A 59 -12.22 -2.84 -7.98
C HIS A 59 -11.07 -2.47 -7.01
N LEU A 60 -10.39 -3.46 -6.44
CA LEU A 60 -9.20 -3.27 -5.60
C LEU A 60 -7.90 -3.60 -6.35
N ALA A 61 -7.99 -4.18 -7.55
CA ALA A 61 -6.84 -4.48 -8.37
C ALA A 61 -6.34 -3.23 -9.09
N PHE A 62 -5.03 -3.12 -9.28
CA PHE A 62 -4.41 -1.94 -9.92
C PHE A 62 -3.16 -2.32 -10.71
N SER A 63 -2.84 -1.49 -11.71
CA SER A 63 -1.63 -1.63 -12.52
C SER A 63 -0.47 -0.81 -11.93
N PRO A 64 0.78 -1.23 -12.15
CA PRO A 64 1.94 -0.40 -11.84
C PRO A 64 1.92 0.93 -12.63
N LEU A 65 2.70 1.90 -12.15
CA LEU A 65 3.00 3.12 -12.92
C LEU A 65 4.28 2.99 -13.73
N PHE A 66 5.21 2.17 -13.24
CA PHE A 66 6.51 1.93 -13.86
C PHE A 66 6.85 0.44 -13.83
N CYS A 67 7.52 -0.01 -14.87
CA CYS A 67 7.93 -1.40 -15.06
C CYS A 67 9.41 -1.53 -15.43
N HIS A 68 10.08 -0.44 -15.78
CA HIS A 68 11.44 -0.47 -16.34
C HIS A 68 12.52 -0.97 -15.38
N HIS A 69 12.29 -0.92 -14.06
CA HIS A 69 13.20 -1.56 -13.10
C HIS A 69 13.23 -3.08 -13.23
N PHE A 70 12.15 -3.69 -13.72
CA PHE A 70 12.03 -5.13 -13.95
C PHE A 70 12.24 -5.50 -15.42
N PHE A 71 11.61 -4.74 -16.33
CA PHE A 71 11.52 -5.03 -17.76
C PHE A 71 12.36 -4.10 -18.64
N LYS A 72 13.40 -3.48 -18.07
CA LYS A 72 14.32 -2.55 -18.74
C LYS A 72 13.59 -1.32 -19.31
N GLU A 73 14.33 -0.42 -19.94
CA GLU A 73 13.80 0.86 -20.47
C GLU A 73 12.61 0.71 -21.43
N SER A 74 12.48 -0.44 -22.11
CA SER A 74 11.41 -0.65 -23.07
C SER A 74 10.07 -1.06 -22.44
N GLU A 75 10.03 -1.36 -21.13
CA GLU A 75 8.83 -1.78 -20.38
C GLU A 75 7.99 -2.82 -21.11
N THR A 76 8.64 -3.79 -21.74
CA THR A 76 8.00 -4.75 -22.65
C THR A 76 8.45 -6.17 -22.37
N VAL A 77 7.52 -7.10 -22.53
CA VAL A 77 7.76 -8.55 -22.46
C VAL A 77 7.58 -9.14 -23.85
N SER A 78 8.60 -9.84 -24.34
CA SER A 78 8.60 -10.39 -25.70
C SER A 78 8.45 -11.91 -25.71
N GLY A 79 7.81 -12.45 -26.75
CA GLY A 79 7.69 -13.89 -26.99
C GLY A 79 6.40 -14.52 -26.48
N PHE A 80 5.41 -13.74 -26.04
CA PHE A 80 4.10 -14.22 -25.59
C PHE A 80 3.00 -13.69 -26.49
N ASP A 81 2.09 -14.57 -26.92
CA ASP A 81 0.85 -14.16 -27.60
C ASP A 81 -0.19 -13.68 -26.57
N GLU A 82 -0.15 -14.27 -25.36
CA GLU A 82 -0.97 -13.90 -24.20
C GLU A 82 -0.09 -13.93 -22.94
N LEU A 83 -0.25 -12.95 -22.04
CA LEU A 83 0.49 -12.89 -20.78
C LEU A 83 -0.32 -12.11 -19.73
N SER A 84 -0.33 -12.67 -18.53
CA SER A 84 -0.83 -12.06 -17.30
C SER A 84 0.15 -12.36 -16.17
N ILE A 85 0.53 -11.32 -15.44
CA ILE A 85 1.42 -11.36 -14.29
C ILE A 85 0.65 -10.77 -13.11
N ASP A 86 0.08 -11.63 -12.28
CA ASP A 86 -0.65 -11.22 -11.09
C ASP A 86 0.27 -11.23 -9.87
N ILE A 87 0.39 -10.10 -9.20
CA ILE A 87 1.13 -9.93 -7.95
C ILE A 87 0.12 -9.86 -6.81
N PHE A 88 -0.03 -10.97 -6.10
CA PHE A 88 -0.85 -11.07 -4.89
C PHE A 88 -0.05 -10.66 -3.68
N PHE A 89 -0.63 -9.84 -2.81
CA PHE A 89 0.06 -9.41 -1.60
C PHE A 89 -0.84 -9.18 -0.40
N ALA A 90 -0.31 -9.39 0.80
CA ALA A 90 -0.95 -9.06 2.05
C ALA A 90 -0.71 -7.57 2.41
N PRO A 91 -1.73 -6.70 2.50
CA PRO A 91 -1.52 -5.26 2.70
C PRO A 91 -0.88 -4.85 4.04
N ASP A 92 -0.87 -5.74 5.01
CA ASP A 92 -0.30 -5.57 6.34
C ASP A 92 1.17 -6.04 6.41
N THR A 93 1.45 -7.25 5.95
CA THR A 93 2.79 -7.87 6.06
C THR A 93 3.63 -7.78 4.78
N PHE A 94 3.01 -7.38 3.66
CA PHE A 94 3.58 -7.38 2.32
C PHE A 94 4.19 -8.74 1.91
N ASP A 95 3.69 -9.84 2.48
CA ASP A 95 3.96 -11.16 1.91
C ASP A 95 3.41 -11.19 0.49
N THR A 96 4.19 -11.70 -0.47
CA THR A 96 3.90 -11.62 -1.90
C THR A 96 3.99 -12.98 -2.58
N TYR A 97 3.10 -13.19 -3.55
CA TYR A 97 3.11 -14.29 -4.49
C TYR A 97 2.88 -13.76 -5.91
N ILE A 98 3.69 -14.24 -6.85
CA ILE A 98 3.60 -13.84 -8.26
C ILE A 98 3.08 -15.04 -9.07
N ARG A 99 1.97 -14.85 -9.75
CA ARG A 99 1.39 -15.84 -10.66
C ARG A 99 1.57 -15.37 -12.09
N VAL A 100 2.28 -16.17 -12.87
CA VAL A 100 2.49 -15.94 -14.30
C VAL A 100 1.64 -16.91 -15.10
N GLN A 101 0.78 -16.39 -15.97
CA GLN A 101 -0.04 -17.16 -16.90
C GLN A 101 0.15 -16.60 -18.30
N GLY A 102 0.30 -17.45 -19.31
CA GLY A 102 0.46 -16.97 -20.66
C GLY A 102 0.72 -18.07 -21.67
N VAL A 103 0.72 -17.69 -22.94
CA VAL A 103 0.96 -18.55 -24.09
C VAL A 103 2.20 -18.04 -24.80
N ILE A 104 3.28 -18.83 -24.76
CA ILE A 104 4.50 -18.52 -25.51
C ILE A 104 4.22 -18.65 -27.00
N SER A 105 4.61 -17.64 -27.76
CA SER A 105 4.36 -17.57 -29.20
C SER A 105 5.02 -18.75 -29.93
N PRO A 106 4.32 -19.42 -30.86
CA PRO A 106 4.90 -20.50 -31.66
C PRO A 106 6.03 -20.01 -32.59
N LYS A 107 6.18 -18.69 -32.75
CA LYS A 107 7.30 -18.06 -33.46
C LYS A 107 8.62 -18.12 -32.66
N ALA A 108 8.56 -18.41 -31.36
CA ALA A 108 9.72 -18.56 -30.51
C ALA A 108 10.54 -19.79 -30.93
N ARG A 109 11.80 -19.56 -31.33
CA ARG A 109 12.75 -20.64 -31.63
C ARG A 109 13.09 -21.46 -30.40
N ASP A 110 13.16 -20.80 -29.25
CA ASP A 110 13.45 -21.39 -27.96
C ASP A 110 12.45 -20.87 -26.90
N PRO A 111 11.34 -21.60 -26.68
CA PRO A 111 10.37 -21.26 -25.65
C PRO A 111 10.96 -21.22 -24.24
N ALA A 112 11.95 -22.05 -23.94
CA ALA A 112 12.59 -22.08 -22.62
C ALA A 112 13.41 -20.82 -22.37
N ALA A 113 14.08 -20.29 -23.39
CA ALA A 113 14.78 -19.01 -23.31
C ALA A 113 13.83 -17.83 -23.08
N VAL A 114 12.66 -17.82 -23.74
CA VAL A 114 11.61 -16.80 -23.54
C VAL A 114 11.11 -16.83 -22.10
N HIS A 115 10.74 -18.00 -21.60
CA HIS A 115 10.33 -18.17 -20.21
C HIS A 115 11.43 -17.75 -19.23
N GLY A 116 12.67 -18.21 -19.47
CA GLY A 116 13.81 -17.87 -18.62
C GLY A 116 14.15 -16.37 -18.62
N ALA A 117 13.93 -15.66 -19.71
CA ALA A 117 14.06 -14.20 -19.75
C ALA A 117 13.04 -13.51 -18.85
N LEU A 118 11.77 -13.90 -18.95
CA LEU A 118 10.72 -13.38 -18.07
C LEU A 118 11.02 -13.64 -16.58
N MET A 119 11.48 -14.84 -16.23
CA MET A 119 11.84 -15.16 -14.85
C MET A 119 12.99 -14.28 -14.33
N ARG A 120 14.04 -14.05 -15.13
CA ARG A 120 15.13 -13.16 -14.72
C ARG A 120 14.65 -11.72 -14.53
N ASP A 121 13.85 -11.22 -15.48
CA ASP A 121 13.32 -9.86 -15.42
C ASP A 121 12.44 -9.66 -14.17
N LEU A 122 11.64 -10.66 -13.79
CA LEU A 122 10.77 -10.62 -12.59
C LEU A 122 11.49 -10.81 -11.26
N PHE A 123 12.49 -11.70 -11.19
CA PHE A 123 13.05 -12.18 -9.92
C PHE A 123 14.48 -11.75 -9.66
N ASP A 124 15.28 -11.48 -10.69
CA ASP A 124 16.69 -11.15 -10.55
C ASP A 124 17.00 -9.66 -10.71
N SER A 125 16.22 -8.92 -11.51
CA SER A 125 16.42 -7.47 -11.72
C SER A 125 16.29 -6.69 -10.41
N VAL A 126 15.18 -6.91 -9.69
CA VAL A 126 14.95 -6.37 -8.34
C VAL A 126 14.50 -7.52 -7.44
N ARG A 127 15.42 -8.01 -6.61
CA ARG A 127 15.16 -9.16 -5.74
C ARG A 127 14.17 -8.83 -4.64
N PHE A 128 13.16 -9.67 -4.51
CA PHE A 128 12.21 -9.56 -3.41
C PHE A 128 12.84 -10.03 -2.07
N PRO A 129 12.64 -9.29 -0.97
CA PRO A 129 13.25 -9.61 0.32
C PRO A 129 12.44 -10.62 1.13
N GLY A 130 13.13 -11.49 1.89
CA GLY A 130 12.51 -12.50 2.75
C GLY A 130 11.87 -13.67 2.00
N ASN A 131 12.29 -13.88 0.74
CA ASN A 131 11.81 -14.89 -0.20
C ASN A 131 10.36 -14.69 -0.65
N LEU A 132 10.10 -14.95 -1.93
CA LEU A 132 8.74 -15.01 -2.46
C LEU A 132 8.14 -16.38 -2.16
N SER A 133 6.83 -16.39 -1.95
CA SER A 133 6.10 -17.67 -1.91
C SER A 133 6.17 -18.31 -3.29
N THR A 134 6.47 -19.60 -3.33
CA THR A 134 6.65 -20.34 -4.59
C THR A 134 5.37 -21.00 -5.08
N SER A 135 4.36 -21.07 -4.21
CA SER A 135 3.04 -21.60 -4.52
C SER A 135 1.93 -20.80 -3.83
N ALA A 136 0.71 -20.93 -4.36
CA ALA A 136 -0.49 -20.34 -3.77
C ALA A 136 -0.77 -20.87 -2.34
N GLU A 137 -0.53 -22.16 -2.10
CA GLU A 137 -0.74 -22.79 -0.79
C GLU A 137 0.26 -22.23 0.24
N GLU A 138 1.53 -22.15 -0.14
CA GLU A 138 2.57 -21.56 0.69
C GLU A 138 2.26 -20.10 1.02
N PHE A 139 1.82 -19.34 0.02
CA PHE A 139 1.43 -17.94 0.18
C PHE A 139 0.32 -17.76 1.22
N LEU A 140 -0.78 -18.50 1.09
CA LEU A 140 -1.90 -18.42 2.03
C LEU A 140 -1.48 -18.88 3.44
N ALA A 141 -0.67 -19.95 3.54
CA ALA A 141 -0.14 -20.40 4.82
C ALA A 141 0.76 -19.34 5.49
N ASN A 142 1.62 -18.69 4.71
CA ASN A 142 2.50 -17.62 5.17
C ASN A 142 1.70 -16.42 5.67
N ILE A 143 0.71 -15.96 4.92
CA ILE A 143 -0.15 -14.84 5.33
C ILE A 143 -0.85 -15.14 6.65
N ARG A 144 -1.53 -16.29 6.77
CA ARG A 144 -2.27 -16.63 7.99
C ARG A 144 -1.35 -16.66 9.22
N ARG A 145 -0.17 -17.27 9.07
CA ARG A 145 0.85 -17.33 10.12
C ARG A 145 1.37 -15.94 10.47
N ASN A 146 1.82 -15.16 9.49
CA ASN A 146 2.48 -13.88 9.74
C ASN A 146 1.49 -12.85 10.30
N ARG A 147 0.25 -12.83 9.80
CA ARG A 147 -0.83 -11.98 10.35
C ARG A 147 -1.12 -12.23 11.82
N SER A 148 -1.11 -13.49 12.24
CA SER A 148 -1.37 -13.84 13.64
C SER A 148 -0.31 -13.30 14.61
N HIS A 149 0.89 -13.00 14.10
CA HIS A 149 2.00 -12.42 14.86
C HIS A 149 2.28 -10.96 14.50
N PHE A 150 1.54 -10.39 13.55
CA PHE A 150 1.82 -9.06 13.05
C PHE A 150 1.36 -8.01 14.05
N SER A 151 2.31 -7.16 14.45
CA SER A 151 2.04 -5.90 15.14
C SER A 151 2.63 -4.77 14.31
N PRO A 152 1.86 -3.73 13.95
CA PRO A 152 2.38 -2.58 13.22
C PRO A 152 3.60 -1.98 13.94
N PRO A 153 4.79 -1.96 13.30
CA PRO A 153 5.99 -1.43 13.92
C PRO A 153 5.94 0.09 14.05
N GLY A 154 6.82 0.62 14.90
CA GLY A 154 7.00 2.05 15.06
C GLY A 154 6.08 2.69 16.10
N ARG A 155 6.48 3.89 16.50
CA ARG A 155 5.77 4.73 17.47
C ARG A 155 4.65 5.49 16.75
N VAL A 156 3.48 5.54 17.36
CA VAL A 156 2.37 6.35 16.86
C VAL A 156 2.73 7.84 17.00
N VAL A 157 2.70 8.57 15.88
CA VAL A 157 2.98 10.01 15.83
C VAL A 157 1.73 10.82 15.52
N ALA A 158 0.75 10.23 14.84
CA ALA A 158 -0.57 10.83 14.63
C ALA A 158 -1.65 9.76 14.52
N GLU A 159 -2.88 10.09 14.92
CA GLU A 159 -4.04 9.21 14.79
C GLU A 159 -5.28 10.05 14.49
N ARG A 160 -6.11 9.57 13.55
CA ARG A 160 -7.40 10.18 13.21
C ARG A 160 -8.46 9.10 13.04
N ARG A 161 -9.61 9.26 13.69
CA ARG A 161 -10.78 8.41 13.42
C ARG A 161 -11.32 8.69 12.03
N LEU A 162 -11.57 7.63 11.27
CA LEU A 162 -12.25 7.72 9.99
C LEU A 162 -13.74 7.50 10.27
N HIS A 163 -14.52 8.56 10.12
CA HIS A 163 -15.97 8.43 10.15
C HIS A 163 -16.41 7.75 8.85
N ALA A 164 -17.32 6.78 8.96
CA ALA A 164 -18.03 6.26 7.80
C ALA A 164 -19.01 7.35 7.30
N GLU A 165 -18.48 8.38 6.65
CA GLU A 165 -19.29 9.29 5.84
C GLU A 165 -19.83 8.47 4.66
N ASN A 166 -21.11 8.07 4.74
CA ASN A 166 -22.02 7.63 3.66
C ASN A 166 -22.97 6.45 3.96
N GLN A 167 -23.14 6.00 5.21
CA GLN A 167 -24.25 5.06 5.55
C GLN A 167 -25.53 5.74 6.06
N GLY A 168 -25.60 7.08 6.01
CA GLY A 168 -26.73 7.87 6.51
C GLY A 168 -27.94 7.96 5.58
N GLU A 169 -27.75 7.75 4.27
CA GLU A 169 -28.84 7.89 3.29
C GLU A 169 -29.57 6.57 3.04
N ALA A 170 -28.85 5.45 2.92
CA ALA A 170 -29.46 4.12 2.76
C ALA A 170 -30.33 3.69 3.97
N ARG A 171 -29.95 4.10 5.20
CA ARG A 171 -30.70 3.76 6.42
C ARG A 171 -31.99 4.57 6.62
N LYS A 172 -32.20 5.66 5.87
CA LYS A 172 -33.46 6.43 5.95
C LYS A 172 -34.57 5.81 5.12
N GLU A 173 -34.24 5.16 4.01
CA GLU A 173 -35.24 4.48 3.16
C GLU A 173 -35.71 3.16 3.80
N GLU A 174 -34.79 2.36 4.34
CA GLU A 174 -35.12 1.08 4.98
C GLU A 174 -35.97 1.25 6.28
N LYS A 175 -35.79 2.37 7.00
CA LYS A 175 -36.63 2.71 8.17
C LYS A 175 -38.01 3.26 7.81
N GLN A 176 -38.25 3.71 6.58
CA GLN A 176 -39.59 4.13 6.15
C GLN A 176 -40.43 2.95 5.68
N GLU A 177 -39.84 1.95 5.00
CA GLU A 177 -40.57 0.73 4.60
C GLU A 177 -40.95 -0.15 5.80
N THR A 178 -40.01 -0.41 6.72
CA THR A 178 -40.31 -1.22 7.92
C THR A 178 -41.31 -0.59 8.88
N LYS A 179 -41.48 0.74 8.87
CA LYS A 179 -42.50 1.41 9.70
C LYS A 179 -43.90 1.35 9.09
N LYS A 180 -44.00 1.16 7.77
CA LYS A 180 -45.29 1.01 7.06
C LYS A 180 -45.82 -0.43 7.22
N GLU A 181 -44.97 -1.44 7.08
CA GLU A 181 -45.36 -2.85 7.29
C GLU A 181 -45.70 -3.18 8.76
N LYS A 182 -45.00 -2.58 9.72
CA LYS A 182 -45.26 -2.83 11.15
C LYS A 182 -46.54 -2.15 11.66
N LYS A 183 -47.12 -1.21 10.89
CA LYS A 183 -48.41 -0.58 11.21
C LYS A 183 -49.60 -1.40 10.71
N GLU A 184 -49.47 -2.13 9.61
CA GLU A 184 -50.53 -3.03 9.11
C GLU A 184 -50.58 -4.36 9.88
N LYS A 185 -49.46 -4.85 10.41
CA LYS A 185 -49.44 -6.12 11.16
C LYS A 185 -49.93 -6.02 12.62
N LYS A 186 -49.99 -4.80 13.19
CA LYS A 186 -50.39 -4.58 14.60
C LYS A 186 -51.90 -4.50 14.81
N GLU A 187 -52.71 -4.58 13.76
CA GLU A 187 -54.18 -4.54 13.88
C GLU A 187 -54.84 -5.93 13.80
N LYS A 188 -54.09 -7.01 13.55
CA LYS A 188 -54.66 -8.36 13.36
C LYS A 188 -54.34 -9.44 14.39
N GLU A 189 -53.52 -9.20 15.42
CA GLU A 189 -53.26 -10.20 16.47
C GLU A 189 -53.48 -9.62 17.87
N LYS A 190 -54.76 -9.58 18.26
CA LYS A 190 -55.15 -9.64 19.67
C LYS A 190 -55.71 -11.04 19.93
N LYS A 191 -54.88 -11.96 20.45
CA LYS A 191 -55.21 -12.95 21.49
C LYS A 191 -54.11 -14.03 21.57
N ALA A 192 -53.84 -14.42 22.82
CA ALA A 192 -53.07 -15.58 23.31
C ALA A 192 -51.62 -15.31 23.77
N PRO A 193 -51.15 -16.02 24.82
CA PRO A 193 -50.27 -15.49 25.85
C PRO A 193 -48.78 -15.75 25.64
N GLN A 194 -47.98 -14.92 26.29
CA GLN A 194 -46.53 -14.91 26.37
C GLN A 194 -45.93 -16.24 26.88
N GLU A 195 -45.08 -16.84 26.06
CA GLU A 195 -43.93 -17.61 26.55
C GLU A 195 -42.70 -16.68 26.56
N THR A 196 -42.12 -16.52 27.73
CA THR A 196 -40.86 -15.82 27.96
C THR A 196 -39.70 -16.66 27.43
N ALA A 197 -39.34 -16.46 26.17
CA ALA A 197 -38.05 -16.89 25.64
C ALA A 197 -37.02 -15.79 25.91
N ALA A 198 -36.06 -16.08 26.79
CA ALA A 198 -34.86 -15.29 26.96
C ALA A 198 -34.02 -15.37 25.68
N HIS A 199 -34.25 -14.44 24.75
CA HIS A 199 -33.30 -14.15 23.68
C HIS A 199 -32.12 -13.39 24.31
N GLY A 200 -30.97 -14.06 24.38
CA GLY A 200 -29.71 -13.41 24.66
C GLY A 200 -29.43 -12.42 23.52
N GLU A 201 -29.56 -11.13 23.80
CA GLU A 201 -29.07 -10.09 22.91
C GLU A 201 -27.55 -10.23 22.84
N GLU A 202 -27.03 -10.70 21.70
CA GLU A 202 -25.58 -10.67 21.48
C GLU A 202 -25.09 -9.22 21.57
N PRO A 203 -23.96 -8.97 22.26
CA PRO A 203 -23.48 -7.62 22.50
C PRO A 203 -23.15 -6.96 21.16
N GLU A 204 -23.87 -5.91 20.83
CA GLU A 204 -23.64 -5.13 19.62
C GLU A 204 -22.24 -4.49 19.68
N VAL A 205 -21.35 -4.95 18.80
CA VAL A 205 -19.96 -4.49 18.71
C VAL A 205 -19.90 -3.29 17.76
N GLU A 206 -19.40 -2.16 18.25
CA GLU A 206 -19.09 -1.01 17.42
C GLU A 206 -17.67 -1.18 16.84
N GLU A 207 -17.56 -1.10 15.52
CA GLU A 207 -16.29 -1.15 14.81
C GLU A 207 -15.86 0.28 14.43
N VAL A 208 -14.72 0.71 14.97
CA VAL A 208 -14.17 2.04 14.75
C VAL A 208 -12.89 1.91 13.94
N VAL A 209 -12.86 2.52 12.75
CA VAL A 209 -11.67 2.56 11.90
C VAL A 209 -10.88 3.84 12.16
N LYS A 210 -9.55 3.72 12.26
CA LYS A 210 -8.62 4.83 12.51
C LYS A 210 -7.50 4.80 11.48
N LEU A 211 -7.12 5.96 10.99
CA LEU A 211 -5.83 6.16 10.32
C LEU A 211 -4.78 6.47 11.38
N GLN A 212 -3.72 5.67 11.41
CA GLN A 212 -2.61 5.82 12.35
C GLN A 212 -1.30 5.99 11.57
N LEU A 213 -0.57 7.07 11.83
CA LEU A 213 0.77 7.28 11.29
C LEU A 213 1.80 6.80 12.32
N ARG A 214 2.68 5.91 11.91
CA ARG A 214 3.73 5.34 12.76
C ARG A 214 5.11 5.67 12.23
N GLU A 215 5.96 6.21 13.10
CA GLU A 215 7.36 6.50 12.80
C GLU A 215 8.24 5.31 13.21
N CYS A 216 9.06 4.85 12.27
CA CYS A 216 10.09 3.83 12.47
C CYS A 216 11.49 4.42 12.23
N SER A 217 12.47 3.93 12.97
CA SER A 217 13.90 4.20 12.77
C SER A 217 14.65 2.90 12.45
N PHE A 218 15.85 3.03 11.86
CA PHE A 218 16.75 1.90 11.63
C PHE A 218 17.67 1.60 12.82
N ASP A 219 17.52 2.32 13.92
CA ASP A 219 18.23 2.07 15.19
C ASP A 219 17.49 0.97 15.97
N VAL A 220 17.47 -0.23 15.39
CA VAL A 220 16.83 -1.44 15.91
C VAL A 220 17.77 -2.63 15.73
N GLU A 221 17.58 -3.67 16.54
CA GLU A 221 18.37 -4.90 16.43
C GLU A 221 18.17 -5.62 15.09
N ASP A 222 19.18 -6.36 14.67
CA ASP A 222 19.09 -7.26 13.52
C ASP A 222 17.94 -8.26 13.70
N GLY A 223 17.14 -8.45 12.65
CA GLY A 223 15.97 -9.32 12.69
C GLY A 223 14.70 -8.65 13.24
N HIS A 224 14.74 -7.37 13.61
CA HIS A 224 13.53 -6.65 13.97
C HIS A 224 12.51 -6.65 12.80
N PRO A 225 11.22 -6.97 13.03
CA PRO A 225 10.22 -7.15 11.96
C PRO A 225 10.07 -5.96 11.00
N PHE A 226 10.31 -4.74 11.49
CA PHE A 226 10.34 -3.52 10.66
C PHE A 226 11.33 -3.62 9.50
N LEU A 227 12.52 -4.20 9.69
CA LEU A 227 13.57 -4.21 8.67
C LEU A 227 13.13 -5.00 7.43
N LEU A 228 12.50 -6.16 7.65
CA LEU A 228 11.97 -6.97 6.56
C LEU A 228 10.76 -6.28 5.90
N LEU A 229 9.83 -5.75 6.71
CA LEU A 229 8.67 -5.01 6.20
C LEU A 229 9.10 -3.83 5.32
N HIS A 230 10.08 -3.04 5.77
CA HIS A 230 10.62 -1.91 5.02
C HIS A 230 11.14 -2.36 3.66
N ARG A 231 11.96 -3.42 3.60
CA ARG A 231 12.49 -3.92 2.33
C ARG A 231 11.37 -4.41 1.41
N ARG A 232 10.34 -5.06 1.94
CA ARG A 232 9.18 -5.48 1.13
C ARG A 232 8.44 -4.28 0.55
N VAL A 233 8.19 -3.25 1.35
CA VAL A 233 7.57 -2.00 0.88
C VAL A 233 8.46 -1.31 -0.17
N GLU A 234 9.78 -1.26 0.04
CA GLU A 234 10.76 -0.72 -0.91
C GLU A 234 10.68 -1.43 -2.27
N TRP A 235 10.53 -2.76 -2.28
CA TRP A 235 10.30 -3.52 -3.51
C TRP A 235 9.02 -3.08 -4.25
N PHE A 236 7.95 -2.74 -3.53
CA PHE A 236 6.74 -2.18 -4.14
C PHE A 236 6.99 -0.81 -4.76
N LEU A 237 7.81 0.04 -4.14
CA LEU A 237 8.08 1.39 -4.65
C LEU A 237 8.68 1.39 -6.07
N HIS A 238 9.45 0.36 -6.43
CA HIS A 238 9.99 0.18 -7.78
C HIS A 238 8.92 0.10 -8.89
N TRP A 239 7.67 -0.22 -8.53
CA TRP A 239 6.55 -0.25 -9.47
C TRP A 239 5.80 1.08 -9.58
N PHE A 240 6.04 2.03 -8.67
CA PHE A 240 5.21 3.24 -8.52
C PHE A 240 6.02 4.55 -8.47
N ILE A 241 7.35 4.50 -8.35
CA ILE A 241 8.23 5.66 -8.35
C ILE A 241 9.34 5.43 -9.37
N GLU A 242 9.38 6.28 -10.41
CA GLU A 242 10.29 6.15 -11.56
C GLU A 242 11.77 6.02 -11.17
N SER A 243 12.22 6.82 -10.21
CA SER A 243 13.61 6.86 -9.76
C SER A 243 13.84 6.17 -8.42
N ALA A 244 12.96 5.24 -8.03
CA ALA A 244 13.13 4.46 -6.81
C ALA A 244 14.49 3.74 -6.79
N SER A 245 15.17 3.84 -5.67
CA SER A 245 16.38 3.08 -5.38
C SER A 245 16.41 2.73 -3.90
N ALA A 246 17.12 1.64 -3.58
CA ALA A 246 17.26 1.22 -2.20
C ALA A 246 18.00 2.29 -1.38
N ILE A 247 17.47 2.64 -0.22
CA ILE A 247 18.14 3.59 0.67
C ILE A 247 19.24 2.91 1.48
N HIS A 248 20.28 3.69 1.79
CA HIS A 248 21.23 3.30 2.82
C HIS A 248 20.57 3.47 4.19
N THR A 249 20.41 2.37 4.91
CA THR A 249 19.69 2.35 6.18
C THR A 249 20.62 2.81 7.30
N ASP A 250 20.55 4.10 7.63
CA ASP A 250 21.26 4.70 8.74
C ASP A 250 20.30 5.37 9.74
N SER A 251 20.84 5.89 10.84
CA SER A 251 20.07 6.49 11.93
C SER A 251 19.43 7.83 11.58
N GLN A 252 19.79 8.46 10.45
CA GLN A 252 19.20 9.73 10.00
C GLN A 252 17.86 9.51 9.31
N TRP A 253 17.64 8.33 8.72
CA TRP A 253 16.36 8.01 8.10
C TRP A 253 15.25 7.79 9.13
N ARG A 254 14.07 8.29 8.77
CA ARG A 254 12.80 8.05 9.48
C ARG A 254 11.76 7.62 8.45
N VAL A 255 11.11 6.50 8.73
CA VAL A 255 10.07 5.93 7.86
C VAL A 255 8.72 6.13 8.51
N ILE A 256 7.81 6.82 7.81
CA ILE A 256 6.42 7.00 8.27
C ILE A 256 5.54 5.98 7.55
N LEU A 257 4.93 5.08 8.32
CA LEU A 257 4.04 4.03 7.84
C LEU A 257 2.59 4.36 8.23
N PRO A 258 1.69 4.60 7.26
CA PRO A 258 0.26 4.76 7.52
C PRO A 258 -0.42 3.39 7.68
N TYR A 259 -1.25 3.25 8.70
CA TYR A 259 -2.06 2.05 8.96
C TYR A 259 -3.53 2.41 9.12
N LEU A 260 -4.40 1.56 8.55
CA LEU A 260 -5.81 1.51 8.92
C LEU A 260 -5.97 0.50 10.06
N VAL A 261 -6.33 0.99 11.23
CA VAL A 261 -6.51 0.17 12.44
C VAL A 261 -8.00 0.10 12.77
N THR A 262 -8.50 -1.13 12.88
CA THR A 262 -9.89 -1.40 13.19
C THR A 262 -10.00 -1.85 14.64
N GLU A 263 -10.71 -1.07 15.46
CA GLU A 263 -10.98 -1.39 16.86
C GLU A 263 -12.41 -1.86 17.04
N ARG A 264 -12.58 -3.03 17.66
CA ARG A 264 -13.89 -3.55 18.06
C ARG A 264 -14.15 -3.20 19.52
N ARG A 265 -15.16 -2.36 19.77
CA ARG A 265 -15.53 -1.92 21.11
C ARG A 265 -16.95 -2.41 21.45
N PRO A 266 -17.16 -3.04 22.62
CA PRO A 266 -18.51 -3.31 23.09
C PRO A 266 -19.25 -1.97 23.33
N ARG A 267 -20.45 -1.80 22.76
CA ARG A 267 -21.24 -0.55 22.88
C ARG A 267 -21.43 -0.04 24.31
N GLN A 268 -21.44 -0.95 25.29
CA GLN A 268 -21.64 -0.61 26.71
C GLN A 268 -20.48 0.23 27.30
N ALA A 269 -19.26 0.14 26.75
CA ALA A 269 -18.11 0.95 27.19
C ALA A 269 -18.16 2.39 26.64
N ALA A 270 -18.66 2.59 25.42
CA ALA A 270 -18.78 3.91 24.79
C ALA A 270 -19.81 4.81 25.51
N ALA A 271 -20.92 4.22 25.97
CA ALA A 271 -21.96 4.93 26.72
C ALA A 271 -21.49 5.42 28.11
N ARG A 272 -20.53 4.75 28.75
CA ARG A 272 -19.96 5.18 30.04
C ARG A 272 -19.07 6.43 29.90
N MET A 273 -18.25 6.50 28.87
CA MET A 273 -17.37 7.66 28.60
C MET A 273 -18.16 8.94 28.29
N HIS A 274 -19.26 8.84 27.53
CA HIS A 274 -20.12 9.99 27.26
C HIS A 274 -20.81 10.53 28.53
N ARG A 275 -21.23 9.64 29.44
CA ARG A 275 -21.85 10.02 30.72
C ARG A 275 -20.88 10.66 31.72
N GLU A 276 -19.59 10.34 31.66
CA GLU A 276 -18.58 10.93 32.55
C GLU A 276 -18.13 12.31 32.07
N GLY A 277 -18.13 12.57 30.75
CA GLY A 277 -17.88 13.90 30.19
C GLY A 277 -19.00 14.91 30.50
N GLU A 278 -20.27 14.47 30.45
CA GLU A 278 -21.43 15.35 30.74
C GLU A 278 -21.57 15.69 32.24
N LYS A 279 -21.06 14.86 33.16
CA LYS A 279 -21.14 15.13 34.60
C LYS A 279 -20.14 16.17 35.11
N GLN A 280 -19.15 16.58 34.31
CA GLN A 280 -18.16 17.60 34.69
C GLN A 280 -18.54 19.02 34.23
N GLN A 281 -19.60 19.18 33.44
CA GLN A 281 -20.15 20.50 33.06
C GLN A 281 -21.55 20.71 33.68
N ALA A 282 -21.61 20.73 35.00
CA ALA A 282 -22.73 21.35 35.72
C ALA A 282 -22.22 22.62 36.43
N PRO A 283 -22.88 23.78 36.27
CA PRO A 283 -22.37 25.04 36.81
C PRO A 283 -22.49 25.07 38.33
N ARG A 284 -21.35 25.27 39.01
CA ARG A 284 -21.32 25.56 40.45
C ARG A 284 -21.81 26.99 40.67
N GLU A 285 -23.08 27.10 41.01
CA GLU A 285 -23.69 28.34 41.44
C GLU A 285 -23.27 28.70 42.88
N SER A 286 -23.28 30.01 43.11
CA SER A 286 -22.64 30.80 44.17
C SER A 286 -22.74 30.31 45.62
N ARG A 287 -21.66 30.50 46.38
CA ARG A 287 -21.73 30.95 47.79
C ARG A 287 -20.45 31.71 48.19
N ARG A 288 -20.61 33.04 48.29
CA ARG A 288 -19.73 33.98 49.02
C ARG A 288 -19.93 33.80 50.54
N PRO A 289 -18.92 34.05 51.40
CA PRO A 289 -18.77 35.43 51.92
C PRO A 289 -17.33 35.93 52.24
N LYS A 290 -17.19 37.26 52.09
CA LYS A 290 -16.44 38.32 52.82
C LYS A 290 -15.12 38.02 53.59
N ARG A 291 -14.02 38.57 53.03
CA ARG A 291 -13.16 39.71 53.48
C ARG A 291 -12.50 39.72 54.88
N ALA A 292 -11.16 39.74 54.89
CA ALA A 292 -10.24 40.71 55.56
C ALA A 292 -8.80 40.36 55.08
N GLU A 293 -8.11 41.14 54.24
CA GLU A 293 -7.29 42.36 54.49
C GLU A 293 -5.99 42.15 55.30
N GLU A 294 -4.93 42.81 54.81
CA GLU A 294 -3.51 42.90 55.23
C GLU A 294 -2.53 41.83 54.72
N SER A 295 -1.29 42.12 54.29
CA SER A 295 -0.59 43.27 53.69
C SER A 295 0.88 42.87 53.57
N ALA A 296 1.60 43.47 52.62
CA ALA A 296 3.04 43.74 52.61
C ALA A 296 4.02 42.75 51.93
N ALA A 297 4.71 43.33 50.93
CA ALA A 297 6.13 43.19 50.57
C ALA A 297 6.62 41.82 50.02
N ALA A 298 7.63 41.70 49.18
CA ALA A 298 8.43 42.53 48.26
C ALA A 298 9.40 41.52 47.58
N ASP A 299 10.12 41.96 46.55
CA ASP A 299 11.32 41.34 45.94
C ASP A 299 11.19 40.10 45.04
N SER A 300 11.49 40.36 43.76
CA SER A 300 12.30 39.50 42.86
C SER A 300 13.78 39.93 42.99
N PRO A 301 14.76 39.37 42.25
CA PRO A 301 14.88 38.09 41.55
C PRO A 301 16.18 37.33 41.97
N GLU A 302 16.42 36.13 41.41
CA GLU A 302 17.66 35.77 40.69
C GLU A 302 17.96 34.26 40.65
N THR A 303 18.37 33.89 39.44
CA THR A 303 19.17 32.78 38.93
C THR A 303 20.20 32.14 39.85
N GLU A 304 20.37 30.81 39.75
CA GLU A 304 21.60 30.10 39.33
C GLU A 304 21.41 28.58 39.52
N SER A 305 21.65 27.78 38.47
CA SER A 305 22.86 26.96 38.27
C SER A 305 23.06 25.83 39.30
N SER A 306 22.98 24.58 38.85
CA SER A 306 24.12 23.66 38.97
C SER A 306 23.87 22.38 38.19
N SER A 307 24.82 22.11 37.31
CA SER A 307 25.28 20.82 36.84
C SER A 307 25.39 19.77 37.93
N ASP A 308 25.20 18.49 37.58
CA ASP A 308 26.27 17.51 37.76
C ASP A 308 26.09 16.24 36.91
N LEU A 309 27.18 15.90 36.23
CA LEU A 309 27.49 14.62 35.60
C LEU A 309 27.57 13.51 36.66
N VAL A 310 27.14 12.29 36.34
CA VAL A 310 27.92 11.08 36.68
C VAL A 310 27.81 10.03 35.57
N ILE A 311 29.00 9.62 35.13
CA ILE A 311 29.38 8.59 34.16
C ILE A 311 29.24 7.19 34.79
N GLY A 312 28.86 6.18 33.99
CA GLY A 312 28.84 4.78 34.45
C GLY A 312 28.89 3.76 33.31
N LEU A 313 30.01 3.69 32.60
CA LEU A 313 30.38 2.61 31.68
C LEU A 313 30.91 1.41 32.48
N ALA A 314 30.36 0.22 32.25
CA ALA A 314 31.00 -1.05 32.62
C ALA A 314 30.72 -2.12 31.57
N GLN A 315 31.79 -2.52 30.88
CA GLN A 315 31.89 -3.67 29.99
C GLN A 315 32.00 -4.98 30.79
N LYS A 316 31.44 -6.09 30.28
CA LYS A 316 32.12 -7.39 30.08
C LYS A 316 31.17 -8.49 29.62
N ALA A 317 31.59 -9.22 28.59
CA ALA A 317 31.78 -10.69 28.53
C ALA A 317 31.72 -11.12 27.04
N ARG A 318 32.87 -11.45 26.43
CA ARG A 318 33.52 -12.77 26.35
C ARG A 318 32.91 -13.67 25.28
#